data_AF-A0A2T6AFF0-F1
#
_entry.id   AF-A0A2T6AFF0-F1
#
_cell.length_a   1.000
_cell.length_b   1.000
_cell.length_c   1.000
_cell.angle_alpha   90.00
_cell.angle_beta   90.00
_cell.angle_gamma   90.00
#
_symmetry.space_group_name_H-M   'P 1'
#
loop_
_entity.id
_entity.type
_entity.pdbx_description
1 polymer ?
#
loop_
_entity_poly.entity_id
_entity_poly.type
_entity_poly.pdbx_seq_one_letter_code
_entity_poly.pdbx_strand_id
1 'polypeptide(L)'
;MKLLEFLDETKLYVGNIFEIIAAIAGIWYLQKSRFTVQEIRFFVYYLVFIVILETYAYLPIWAYLEDYKILSFYKDSIFRRNIWWGNCLRIITTLCISWIYIKAIDNKSLKNKLSIGFLIYPVFSIISFLTIGEFFRSYDPYVNISGTFLMLICIGLYYLEILKSDRILNFYGDIRFYISVGMVIWNLALIPLIIYSGFFSTQNPLYMALDTIVYRYANIFLYSLFTIGFYMDYKFKQNGIKHVLSR
;
A
#
# COMPACT_ATOMS: atom_id res chain seq x y z
N MET A 1 23.47 20.42 -6.63
CA MET A 1 22.02 20.48 -6.90
C MET A 1 21.30 20.47 -5.56
N LYS A 2 20.42 21.45 -5.32
CA LYS A 2 19.65 21.52 -4.08
C LYS A 2 18.51 20.50 -4.10
N LEU A 3 18.01 20.09 -2.93
CA LEU A 3 16.92 19.11 -2.82
C LEU A 3 15.67 19.50 -3.64
N LEU A 4 15.29 20.78 -3.62
CA LEU A 4 14.12 21.27 -4.35
C LEU A 4 14.29 21.13 -5.87
N GLU A 5 15.48 21.43 -6.41
CA GLU A 5 15.79 21.27 -7.84
C GLU A 5 15.71 19.78 -8.22
N PHE A 6 16.27 18.90 -7.39
CA PHE A 6 16.19 17.46 -7.62
C PHE A 6 14.75 16.93 -7.61
N LEU A 7 13.93 17.39 -6.66
CA LEU A 7 12.53 16.96 -6.57
C LEU A 7 11.72 17.44 -7.78
N ASP A 8 12.01 18.63 -8.29
CA ASP A 8 11.35 19.19 -9.48
C ASP A 8 11.73 18.39 -10.75
N GLU A 9 13.02 18.12 -10.95
CA GLU A 9 13.50 17.33 -12.09
C GLU A 9 12.95 15.90 -12.08
N THR A 10 12.96 15.24 -10.93
CA THR A 10 12.53 13.83 -10.80
C THR A 10 11.01 13.67 -10.69
N LYS A 11 10.29 14.74 -10.33
CA LYS A 11 8.84 14.74 -10.06
C LYS A 11 8.41 13.69 -9.03
N LEU A 12 9.29 13.34 -8.09
CA LEU A 12 9.01 12.36 -7.02
C LEU A 12 7.84 12.80 -6.14
N TYR A 13 7.68 14.11 -5.93
CA TYR A 13 6.63 14.70 -5.09
C TYR A 13 5.20 14.42 -5.60
N VAL A 14 5.02 14.05 -6.88
CA VAL A 14 3.69 13.84 -7.46
C VAL A 14 2.97 12.67 -6.80
N GLY A 15 3.66 11.56 -6.54
CA GLY A 15 3.07 10.41 -5.82
C GLY A 15 2.62 10.79 -4.41
N ASN A 16 3.51 11.47 -3.68
CA ASN A 16 3.27 11.90 -2.30
C ASN A 16 2.07 12.85 -2.17
N ILE A 17 1.80 13.69 -3.17
CA ILE A 17 0.58 14.53 -3.17
C ILE A 17 -0.68 13.66 -3.13
N PHE A 18 -0.76 12.62 -3.96
CA PHE A 18 -1.93 11.73 -3.99
C PHE A 18 -2.04 10.89 -2.71
N GLU A 19 -0.92 10.48 -2.14
CA GLU A 19 -0.88 9.82 -0.82
C GLU A 19 -1.47 10.72 0.28
N ILE A 20 -1.04 11.99 0.33
CA ILE A 20 -1.56 12.98 1.28
C ILE A 20 -3.05 13.20 1.06
N ILE A 21 -3.50 13.34 -0.18
CA ILE A 21 -4.93 13.48 -0.50
C ILE A 21 -5.72 12.28 0.01
N ALA A 22 -5.24 11.05 -0.22
CA ALA A 22 -5.91 9.85 0.25
C ALA A 22 -5.95 9.75 1.78
N ALA A 23 -4.87 10.13 2.46
CA ALA A 23 -4.82 10.16 3.93
C ALA A 23 -5.79 11.20 4.51
N ILE A 24 -5.83 12.42 3.95
CA ILE A 24 -6.76 13.47 4.35
C ILE A 24 -8.20 13.04 4.09
N ALA A 25 -8.49 12.46 2.93
CA ALA A 25 -9.81 11.93 2.59
C ALA A 25 -10.24 10.82 3.57
N GLY A 26 -9.31 9.94 3.97
CA GLY A 26 -9.55 8.92 4.99
C GLY A 26 -9.89 9.51 6.36
N ILE A 27 -9.13 10.50 6.83
CA ILE A 27 -9.40 11.21 8.10
C ILE A 27 -10.78 11.89 8.03
N TRP A 28 -11.06 12.61 6.96
CA TRP A 28 -12.35 13.25 6.73
C TRP A 28 -13.49 12.22 6.76
N TYR A 29 -13.31 11.07 6.12
CA TYR A 29 -14.27 9.98 6.13
C TYR A 29 -14.52 9.44 7.55
N LEU A 30 -13.48 9.28 8.38
CA LEU A 30 -13.65 8.87 9.77
C LEU A 30 -14.42 9.90 10.61
N GLN A 31 -14.22 11.19 10.36
CA GLN A 31 -14.92 12.25 11.08
C GLN A 31 -16.40 12.37 10.68
N LYS A 32 -16.72 12.10 9.41
CA LYS A 32 -18.08 12.28 8.87
C LYS A 32 -18.93 11.01 8.95
N SER A 33 -18.32 9.84 8.93
CA SER A 33 -19.04 8.56 9.00
C SER A 33 -19.37 8.19 10.45
N ARG A 34 -20.67 8.03 10.76
CA ARG A 34 -21.14 7.67 12.11
C ARG A 34 -20.62 6.32 12.59
N PHE A 35 -20.60 5.33 11.69
CA PHE A 35 -20.16 3.98 11.98
C PHE A 35 -19.19 3.51 10.91
N THR A 36 -17.94 3.34 11.31
CA THR A 36 -16.87 2.80 10.47
C THR A 36 -16.33 1.55 11.14
N VAL A 37 -16.29 0.45 10.40
CA VAL A 37 -15.72 -0.82 10.86
C VAL A 37 -14.24 -0.67 11.22
N GLN A 38 -13.78 -1.45 12.18
CA GLN A 38 -12.47 -1.28 12.80
C GLN A 38 -11.32 -1.39 11.79
N GLU A 39 -11.43 -2.31 10.83
CA GLU A 39 -10.42 -2.58 9.83
C GLU A 39 -10.18 -1.38 8.90
N ILE A 40 -11.26 -0.67 8.54
CA ILE A 40 -11.17 0.54 7.74
C ILE A 40 -10.60 1.71 8.55
N ARG A 41 -10.87 1.79 9.86
CA ARG A 41 -10.21 2.80 10.73
C ARG A 41 -8.70 2.60 10.75
N PHE A 42 -8.25 1.36 10.92
CA PHE A 42 -6.83 1.04 10.88
C PHE A 42 -6.21 1.29 9.51
N PHE A 43 -6.94 1.01 8.43
CA PHE A 43 -6.48 1.34 7.08
C PHE A 43 -6.22 2.85 6.91
N VAL A 44 -7.09 3.72 7.44
CA VAL A 44 -6.85 5.17 7.43
C VAL A 44 -5.60 5.54 8.22
N TYR A 45 -5.41 4.99 9.42
CA TYR A 45 -4.18 5.24 10.19
C TYR A 45 -2.93 4.73 9.47
N TYR A 46 -3.04 3.59 8.78
CA TYR A 46 -1.99 3.08 7.91
C TYR A 46 -1.66 4.07 6.78
N LEU A 47 -2.64 4.68 6.11
CA LEU A 47 -2.38 5.69 5.08
C LEU A 47 -1.66 6.92 5.63
N VAL A 48 -2.04 7.40 6.82
CA VAL A 48 -1.32 8.50 7.49
C VAL A 48 0.11 8.09 7.82
N PHE A 49 0.30 6.86 8.29
CA PHE A 49 1.61 6.29 8.55
C PHE A 49 2.47 6.24 7.27
N ILE A 50 1.93 5.81 6.12
CA ILE A 50 2.61 5.85 4.82
C ILE A 50 3.12 7.26 4.51
N VAL A 51 2.27 8.27 4.60
CA VAL A 51 2.63 9.67 4.29
C VAL A 51 3.83 10.13 5.11
N ILE A 52 3.85 9.83 6.41
CA ILE A 52 4.96 10.21 7.30
C ILE A 52 6.27 9.57 6.82
N LEU A 53 6.21 8.33 6.36
CA LEU A 53 7.41 7.55 6.09
C LEU A 53 7.95 7.75 4.69
N GLU A 54 7.08 7.96 3.71
CA GLU A 54 7.49 8.44 2.39
C GLU A 54 8.09 9.85 2.47
N THR A 55 7.59 10.69 3.40
CA THR A 55 8.25 11.97 3.71
C THR A 55 9.64 11.76 4.31
N TYR A 56 9.79 10.81 5.25
CA TYR A 56 11.10 10.42 5.80
C TYR A 56 12.05 9.86 4.74
N ALA A 57 11.53 9.22 3.70
CA ALA A 57 12.34 8.63 2.63
C ALA A 57 13.15 9.66 1.82
N TYR A 58 12.80 10.96 1.89
CA TYR A 58 13.60 12.04 1.30
C TYR A 58 14.87 12.37 2.10
N LEU A 59 14.97 11.96 3.36
CA LEU A 59 16.10 12.29 4.23
C LEU A 59 17.45 11.75 3.72
N PRO A 60 17.61 10.47 3.32
CA PRO A 60 18.87 10.00 2.74
C PRO A 60 19.19 10.61 1.38
N ILE A 61 18.18 11.02 0.61
CA ILE A 61 18.39 11.74 -0.66
C ILE A 61 19.01 13.10 -0.37
N TRP A 62 18.44 13.84 0.59
CA TRP A 62 18.98 15.11 1.02
C TRP A 62 20.40 14.97 1.58
N ALA A 63 20.64 13.96 2.42
CA ALA A 63 21.97 13.65 2.94
C ALA A 63 22.98 13.41 1.81
N TYR A 64 22.59 12.69 0.76
CA TYR A 64 23.43 12.43 -0.40
C TYR A 64 23.74 13.70 -1.21
N LEU A 65 22.74 14.55 -1.46
CA LEU A 65 22.89 15.79 -2.23
C LEU A 65 23.80 16.83 -1.55
N GLU A 66 23.87 16.81 -0.22
CA GLU A 66 24.74 17.66 0.59
C GLU A 66 26.09 17.00 0.94
N ASP A 67 26.49 15.95 0.21
CA ASP A 67 27.72 15.17 0.44
C ASP A 67 27.87 14.68 1.89
N TYR A 68 26.75 14.40 2.56
CA TYR A 68 26.67 13.98 3.96
C TYR A 68 27.27 14.98 4.96
N LYS A 69 27.37 16.28 4.63
CA LYS A 69 27.92 17.30 5.53
C LYS A 69 27.12 17.46 6.83
N ILE A 70 25.80 17.42 6.74
CA ILE A 70 24.88 17.59 7.89
C ILE A 70 24.58 16.25 8.56
N LEU A 71 24.38 15.20 7.76
CA LEU A 71 24.01 13.86 8.20
C LEU A 71 25.17 12.88 7.98
N SER A 72 26.33 13.19 8.56
CA SER A 72 27.56 12.40 8.35
C SER A 72 27.44 10.97 8.87
N PHE A 73 26.68 10.77 9.96
CA PHE A 73 26.38 9.44 10.52
C PHE A 73 25.62 8.52 9.55
N TYR A 74 24.97 9.09 8.52
CA TYR A 74 24.22 8.32 7.51
C TYR A 74 25.13 7.69 6.46
N LYS A 75 26.33 8.24 6.22
CA LYS A 75 27.20 7.88 5.09
C LYS A 75 27.69 6.44 5.14
N ASP A 76 28.09 5.98 6.33
CA ASP A 76 28.66 4.65 6.55
C ASP A 76 27.67 3.71 7.28
N SER A 77 26.42 4.14 7.41
CA SER A 77 25.38 3.38 8.10
C SER A 77 24.66 2.40 7.16
N ILE A 78 24.26 1.25 7.70
CA ILE A 78 23.35 0.31 7.01
C ILE A 78 21.99 0.95 6.67
N PHE A 79 21.63 2.05 7.34
CA PHE A 79 20.40 2.79 7.10
C PHE A 79 20.51 3.80 5.95
N ARG A 80 21.68 3.91 5.29
CA ARG A 80 21.92 4.83 4.18
C ARG A 80 20.87 4.71 3.06
N ARG A 81 20.37 3.50 2.83
CA ARG A 81 19.32 3.21 1.84
C ARG A 81 18.04 2.84 2.57
N ASN A 82 16.90 3.28 2.04
CA ASN A 82 15.57 3.02 2.62
C ASN A 82 15.02 1.62 2.29
N ILE A 83 15.88 0.65 1.97
CA ILE A 83 15.44 -0.69 1.54
C ILE A 83 14.85 -1.48 2.71
N TRP A 84 15.50 -1.44 3.88
CA TRP A 84 15.02 -2.07 5.12
C TRP A 84 13.60 -1.60 5.47
N TRP A 85 13.39 -0.28 5.34
CA TRP A 85 12.12 0.38 5.53
C TRP A 85 11.08 -0.16 4.54
N GLY A 86 11.42 -0.22 3.26
CA GLY A 86 10.52 -0.75 2.24
C GLY A 86 10.20 -2.24 2.45
N ASN A 87 11.16 -3.04 2.93
CA ASN A 87 10.94 -4.44 3.30
C ASN A 87 9.93 -4.55 4.47
N CYS A 88 10.06 -3.73 5.51
CA CYS A 88 9.06 -3.65 6.59
C CYS A 88 7.70 -3.24 6.06
N LEU A 89 7.65 -2.20 5.21
CA LEU A 89 6.42 -1.64 4.70
C LEU A 89 5.61 -2.66 3.90
N ARG A 90 6.28 -3.50 3.11
CA ARG A 90 5.60 -4.55 2.32
C ARG A 90 4.92 -5.59 3.19
N ILE A 91 5.54 -5.98 4.30
CA ILE A 91 4.92 -6.87 5.29
C ILE A 91 3.71 -6.19 5.92
N ILE A 92 3.88 -4.96 6.41
CA ILE A 92 2.81 -4.19 7.05
C ILE A 92 1.62 -4.01 6.09
N THR A 93 1.90 -3.66 4.83
CA THR A 93 0.89 -3.48 3.79
C THR A 93 0.14 -4.77 3.52
N THR A 94 0.86 -5.87 3.32
CA THR A 94 0.26 -7.20 3.10
C THR A 94 -0.66 -7.59 4.25
N LEU A 95 -0.22 -7.38 5.50
CA LEU A 95 -1.02 -7.68 6.69
C LEU A 95 -2.24 -6.76 6.78
N CYS A 96 -2.06 -5.45 6.63
CA CYS A 96 -3.16 -4.48 6.69
C CYS A 96 -4.27 -4.84 5.70
N ILE A 97 -3.91 -5.05 4.43
CA ILE A 97 -4.87 -5.36 3.37
C ILE A 97 -5.49 -6.75 3.56
N SER A 98 -4.69 -7.78 3.83
CA SER A 98 -5.23 -9.13 4.07
C SER A 98 -6.22 -9.16 5.23
N TRP A 99 -5.94 -8.41 6.30
CA TRP A 99 -6.82 -8.36 7.46
C TRP A 99 -8.19 -7.76 7.16
N ILE A 100 -8.26 -6.70 6.34
CA ILE A 100 -9.52 -6.12 5.86
C ILE A 100 -10.41 -7.19 5.21
N TYR A 101 -9.84 -7.99 4.32
CA TYR A 101 -10.60 -9.00 3.57
C TYR A 101 -10.89 -10.26 4.38
N ILE A 102 -9.96 -10.71 5.23
CA ILE A 102 -10.22 -11.82 6.16
C ILE A 102 -11.40 -11.49 7.07
N LYS A 103 -11.48 -10.25 7.57
CA LYS A 103 -12.59 -9.81 8.42
C LYS A 103 -13.90 -9.68 7.66
N ALA A 104 -13.85 -9.31 6.38
CA ALA A 104 -15.01 -9.18 5.50
C ALA A 104 -15.64 -10.51 5.06
N ILE A 105 -14.93 -11.64 5.22
CA ILE A 105 -15.44 -12.99 4.93
C ILE A 105 -16.36 -13.46 6.06
N ASP A 106 -17.56 -13.92 5.69
CA ASP A 106 -18.58 -14.46 6.60
C ASP A 106 -18.38 -15.96 6.83
N ASN A 107 -17.84 -16.70 5.84
CA ASN A 107 -17.58 -18.13 6.00
C ASN A 107 -16.47 -18.39 7.03
N LYS A 108 -16.86 -18.90 8.21
CA LYS A 108 -15.95 -19.17 9.34
C LYS A 108 -14.81 -20.13 8.99
N SER A 109 -15.08 -21.18 8.20
CA SER A 109 -14.03 -22.15 7.82
C SER A 109 -12.97 -21.50 6.95
N LEU A 110 -13.40 -20.72 5.96
CA LEU A 110 -12.51 -19.99 5.07
C LEU A 110 -11.70 -18.93 5.81
N LYS A 111 -12.37 -18.17 6.67
CA LYS A 111 -11.76 -17.17 7.54
C LYS A 111 -10.66 -17.75 8.43
N ASN A 112 -10.90 -18.93 9.02
CA ASN A 112 -9.90 -19.60 9.85
C ASN A 112 -8.67 -20.02 9.03
N LYS A 113 -8.87 -20.60 7.84
CA LYS A 113 -7.76 -20.99 6.95
C LYS A 113 -6.91 -19.78 6.54
N LEU A 114 -7.54 -18.67 6.18
CA LEU A 114 -6.82 -17.44 5.84
C LEU A 114 -6.14 -16.78 7.04
N SER A 115 -6.75 -16.86 8.22
CA SER A 115 -6.15 -16.37 9.46
C SER A 115 -4.87 -17.12 9.82
N ILE A 116 -4.80 -18.42 9.52
CA ILE A 116 -3.56 -19.21 9.66
C ILE A 116 -2.49 -18.66 8.70
N GLY A 117 -2.82 -18.48 7.42
CA GLY A 117 -1.89 -17.90 6.43
C GLY A 117 -1.39 -16.50 6.82
N PHE A 118 -2.29 -15.66 7.34
CA PHE A 118 -1.99 -14.34 7.87
C PHE A 118 -0.97 -14.36 9.02
N LEU A 119 -1.07 -15.33 9.93
CA LEU A 119 -0.13 -15.49 11.05
C LEU A 119 1.21 -16.11 10.64
N ILE A 120 1.20 -17.01 9.64
CA ILE A 120 2.42 -17.67 9.14
C ILE A 120 3.28 -16.71 8.31
N TYR A 121 2.67 -15.85 7.50
CA TYR A 121 3.37 -14.94 6.60
C TYR A 121 4.47 -14.06 7.24
N PRO A 122 4.24 -13.37 8.39
CA PRO A 122 5.29 -12.57 9.01
C PRO A 122 6.44 -13.45 9.55
N VAL A 123 6.13 -14.64 10.08
CA VAL A 123 7.15 -15.60 10.53
C VAL A 123 8.01 -16.07 9.35
N PHE A 124 7.36 -16.43 8.24
CA PHE A 124 8.05 -16.76 6.98
C PHE A 124 8.94 -15.60 6.51
N SER A 125 8.45 -14.37 6.56
CA SER A 125 9.18 -13.20 6.10
C SER A 125 10.45 -12.95 6.93
N ILE A 126 10.36 -13.09 8.26
CA ILE A 126 11.52 -12.99 9.15
C ILE A 126 12.54 -14.08 8.82
N ILE A 127 12.09 -15.34 8.64
CA ILE A 127 12.99 -16.44 8.29
C ILE A 127 13.68 -16.19 6.94
N SER A 128 12.94 -15.71 5.92
CA SER A 128 13.49 -15.37 4.60
C SER A 128 14.60 -14.34 4.71
N PHE A 129 14.36 -13.26 5.46
CA PHE A 129 15.36 -12.21 5.68
C PHE A 129 16.60 -12.66 6.49
N LEU A 130 16.48 -13.70 7.32
CA LEU A 130 17.60 -14.24 8.09
C LEU A 130 18.43 -15.27 7.31
N THR A 131 17.86 -15.89 6.28
CA THR A 131 18.48 -17.04 5.59
C THR A 131 18.97 -16.68 4.19
N ILE A 132 18.12 -16.07 3.37
CA ILE A 132 18.33 -15.88 1.93
C ILE A 132 18.38 -14.38 1.58
N GLY A 133 17.54 -13.57 2.23
CA GLY A 133 17.40 -12.15 1.94
C GLY A 133 18.47 -11.29 2.58
N GLU A 134 18.81 -10.16 1.95
CA GLU A 134 19.58 -9.10 2.59
C GLU A 134 18.64 -7.96 3.01
N PHE A 135 18.04 -8.06 4.20
CA PHE A 135 17.03 -7.11 4.70
C PHE A 135 17.39 -5.62 4.51
N PHE A 136 18.66 -5.26 4.68
CA PHE A 136 19.14 -3.87 4.54
C PHE A 136 19.57 -3.47 3.12
N ARG A 137 19.81 -4.42 2.21
CA ARG A 137 20.53 -4.16 0.95
C ARG A 137 19.73 -4.48 -0.31
N SER A 138 18.74 -5.35 -0.23
CA SER A 138 17.89 -5.72 -1.36
C SER A 138 16.44 -6.00 -0.92
N TYR A 139 15.52 -5.85 -1.87
CA TYR A 139 14.14 -6.30 -1.66
C TYR A 139 14.08 -7.82 -1.83
N ASP A 140 13.49 -8.51 -0.85
CA ASP A 140 13.40 -9.97 -0.90
C ASP A 140 12.24 -10.42 -1.83
N PRO A 141 12.52 -11.03 -2.99
CA PRO A 141 11.49 -11.42 -3.94
C PRO A 141 10.54 -12.48 -3.38
N TYR A 142 10.98 -13.36 -2.49
CA TYR A 142 10.15 -14.42 -1.91
C TYR A 142 9.11 -13.83 -0.97
N VAL A 143 9.50 -12.86 -0.13
CA VAL A 143 8.59 -12.12 0.76
C VAL A 143 7.55 -11.36 -0.05
N ASN A 144 7.96 -10.75 -1.17
CA ASN A 144 7.08 -9.97 -2.04
C ASN A 144 6.05 -10.84 -2.75
N ILE A 145 6.51 -11.94 -3.37
CA ILE A 145 5.65 -12.85 -4.12
C ILE A 145 4.67 -13.54 -3.17
N SER A 146 5.15 -14.10 -2.06
CA SER A 146 4.27 -14.76 -1.08
C SER A 146 3.24 -13.81 -0.47
N GLY A 147 3.63 -12.59 -0.13
CA GLY A 147 2.71 -11.58 0.41
C GLY A 147 1.65 -11.17 -0.60
N THR A 148 2.05 -10.98 -1.86
CA THR A 148 1.12 -10.70 -2.96
C THR A 148 0.12 -11.83 -3.12
N PHE A 149 0.56 -13.09 -3.14
CA PHE A 149 -0.34 -14.23 -3.24
C PHE A 149 -1.32 -14.31 -2.07
N LEU A 150 -0.85 -14.13 -0.83
CA LEU A 150 -1.73 -14.12 0.35
C LEU A 150 -2.82 -13.06 0.21
N MET A 151 -2.42 -11.83 -0.15
CA MET A 151 -3.35 -10.71 -0.34
C MET A 151 -4.35 -10.98 -1.47
N LEU A 152 -3.88 -11.44 -2.63
CA LEU A 152 -4.74 -11.76 -3.78
C LEU A 152 -5.72 -12.89 -3.48
N ILE A 153 -5.30 -13.92 -2.74
CA ILE A 153 -6.18 -15.01 -2.30
C ILE A 153 -7.27 -14.45 -1.37
N CYS A 154 -6.92 -13.59 -0.41
CA CYS A 154 -7.90 -12.98 0.49
C CYS A 154 -8.93 -12.13 -0.29
N ILE A 155 -8.47 -11.29 -1.23
CA ILE A 155 -9.33 -10.47 -2.09
C ILE A 155 -10.22 -11.33 -2.99
N GLY A 156 -9.64 -12.33 -3.66
CA GLY A 156 -10.36 -13.21 -4.58
C GLY A 156 -11.46 -13.99 -3.87
N LEU A 157 -11.17 -14.54 -2.69
CA LEU A 157 -12.15 -15.25 -1.87
C LEU A 157 -13.27 -14.34 -1.37
N TYR A 158 -12.95 -13.11 -0.97
CA TYR A 158 -13.95 -12.09 -0.63
C TYR A 158 -14.88 -11.80 -1.83
N TYR A 159 -14.34 -11.63 -3.04
CA TYR A 159 -15.17 -11.44 -4.23
C TYR A 159 -16.04 -12.65 -4.57
N LEU A 160 -15.51 -13.88 -4.43
CA LEU A 160 -16.32 -15.09 -4.61
C LEU A 160 -17.50 -15.15 -3.64
N GLU A 161 -17.35 -14.63 -2.42
CA GLU A 161 -18.43 -14.58 -1.44
C GLU A 161 -19.44 -13.47 -1.76
N ILE A 162 -18.98 -12.30 -2.22
CA ILE A 162 -19.87 -11.24 -2.68
C ILE A 162 -20.73 -11.72 -3.85
N LEU A 163 -20.11 -12.35 -4.86
CA LEU A 163 -20.80 -12.84 -6.06
C LEU A 163 -21.90 -13.86 -5.75
N LYS A 164 -21.79 -14.57 -4.62
CA LYS A 164 -22.77 -15.57 -4.16
C LYS A 164 -23.81 -15.00 -3.19
N SER A 165 -23.78 -13.70 -2.91
CA SER A 165 -24.64 -13.05 -1.92
C SER A 165 -25.37 -11.86 -2.51
N ASP A 166 -26.46 -11.43 -1.86
CA ASP A 166 -27.20 -10.23 -2.26
C ASP A 166 -26.36 -8.93 -2.16
N ARG A 167 -25.18 -8.99 -1.52
CA ARG A 167 -24.22 -7.87 -1.44
C ARG A 167 -23.71 -7.44 -2.81
N ILE A 168 -23.77 -8.30 -3.83
CA ILE A 168 -23.41 -7.93 -5.21
C ILE A 168 -24.27 -6.79 -5.78
N LEU A 169 -25.46 -6.52 -5.23
CA LEU A 169 -26.28 -5.40 -5.70
C LEU A 169 -25.74 -4.04 -5.24
N ASN A 170 -24.92 -4.01 -4.19
CA ASN A 170 -24.47 -2.79 -3.51
C ASN A 170 -22.94 -2.68 -3.37
N PHE A 171 -22.16 -3.52 -4.08
CA PHE A 171 -20.69 -3.56 -3.92
C PHE A 171 -20.00 -2.22 -4.25
N TYR A 172 -20.56 -1.45 -5.19
CA TYR A 172 -20.01 -0.15 -5.61
C TYR A 172 -20.08 0.92 -4.52
N GLY A 173 -20.90 0.70 -3.48
CA GLY A 173 -21.00 1.56 -2.31
C GLY A 173 -20.08 1.14 -1.15
N ASP A 174 -19.32 0.05 -1.29
CA ASP A 174 -18.41 -0.44 -0.25
C ASP A 174 -16.97 -0.02 -0.56
N ILE A 175 -16.33 0.69 0.37
CA ILE A 175 -14.93 1.10 0.25
C ILE A 175 -13.98 -0.08 -0.04
N ARG A 176 -14.28 -1.27 0.48
CA ARG A 176 -13.45 -2.47 0.29
C ARG A 176 -13.29 -2.82 -1.17
N PHE A 177 -14.28 -2.54 -2.03
CA PHE A 177 -14.17 -2.77 -3.47
C PHE A 177 -13.09 -1.89 -4.11
N TYR A 178 -13.07 -0.59 -3.79
CA TYR A 178 -12.08 0.35 -4.34
C TYR A 178 -10.67 0.03 -3.85
N ILE A 179 -10.54 -0.35 -2.57
CA ILE A 179 -9.26 -0.80 -1.99
C ILE A 179 -8.73 -2.01 -2.76
N SER A 180 -9.57 -3.00 -3.07
CA SER A 180 -9.12 -4.23 -3.73
C SER A 180 -8.73 -3.97 -5.17
N VAL A 181 -9.52 -3.20 -5.92
CA VAL A 181 -9.18 -2.86 -7.31
C VAL A 181 -7.84 -2.14 -7.37
N GLY A 182 -7.62 -1.16 -6.50
CA GLY A 182 -6.36 -0.43 -6.41
C GLY A 182 -5.19 -1.35 -6.09
N MET A 183 -5.30 -2.14 -5.02
CA MET A 183 -4.21 -3.03 -4.59
C MET A 183 -3.90 -4.12 -5.61
N VAL A 184 -4.91 -4.71 -6.27
CA VAL A 184 -4.70 -5.74 -7.30
C VAL A 184 -3.95 -5.16 -8.50
N ILE A 185 -4.40 -4.02 -9.04
CA ILE A 185 -3.76 -3.40 -10.20
C ILE A 185 -2.34 -2.94 -9.85
N TRP A 186 -2.15 -2.33 -8.68
CA TRP A 186 -0.84 -1.89 -8.23
C TRP A 186 0.15 -3.07 -8.12
N ASN A 187 -0.26 -4.19 -7.53
CA ASN A 187 0.62 -5.36 -7.42
C ASN A 187 0.88 -6.02 -8.77
N LEU A 188 -0.12 -6.13 -9.65
CA LEU A 188 0.08 -6.67 -11.00
C LEU A 188 1.05 -5.83 -11.83
N ALA A 189 1.04 -4.50 -11.65
CA ALA A 189 1.95 -3.60 -12.34
C ALA A 189 3.38 -3.67 -11.78
N LEU A 190 3.54 -3.70 -10.45
CA LEU A 190 4.85 -3.50 -9.82
C LEU A 190 5.62 -4.76 -9.48
N ILE A 191 4.95 -5.90 -9.23
CA ILE A 191 5.66 -7.15 -8.92
C ILE A 191 6.60 -7.58 -10.05
N PRO A 192 6.23 -7.50 -11.35
CA PRO A 192 7.17 -7.75 -12.43
C PRO A 192 8.41 -6.86 -12.36
N LEU A 193 8.24 -5.56 -12.11
CA LEU A 193 9.36 -4.62 -11.99
C LEU A 193 10.26 -4.99 -10.82
N ILE A 194 9.69 -5.34 -9.66
CA ILE A 194 10.44 -5.76 -8.49
C ILE A 194 11.31 -7.00 -8.79
N ILE A 195 10.77 -7.99 -9.52
CA ILE A 195 11.53 -9.19 -9.92
C ILE A 195 12.73 -8.80 -10.80
N TYR A 196 12.55 -7.82 -11.68
CA TYR A 196 13.61 -7.30 -12.55
C TYR A 196 14.41 -6.14 -11.95
N SER A 197 14.28 -5.85 -10.66
CA SER A 197 14.91 -4.68 -10.02
C SER A 197 16.45 -4.67 -10.13
N GLY A 198 17.08 -5.83 -10.38
CA GLY A 198 18.52 -5.93 -10.69
C GLY A 198 18.94 -5.20 -11.98
N PHE A 199 18.00 -4.93 -12.89
CA PHE A 199 18.24 -4.14 -14.10
C PHE A 199 18.19 -2.62 -13.84
N PHE A 200 17.79 -2.18 -12.64
CA PHE A 200 17.76 -0.77 -12.27
C PHE A 200 19.18 -0.20 -12.08
N SER A 201 19.78 0.27 -13.17
CA SER A 201 21.11 0.85 -13.16
C SER A 201 21.24 1.96 -14.21
N THR A 202 22.23 2.84 -14.02
CA THR A 202 22.56 3.88 -15.01
C THR A 202 23.01 3.31 -16.36
N GLN A 203 23.37 2.03 -16.40
CA GLN A 203 23.71 1.31 -17.63
C GLN A 203 22.46 0.91 -18.43
N ASN A 204 21.29 0.87 -17.80
CA ASN A 204 20.01 0.52 -18.42
C ASN A 204 18.97 1.67 -18.28
N PRO A 205 19.20 2.82 -18.94
CA PRO A 205 18.36 4.00 -18.78
C PRO A 205 16.90 3.78 -19.19
N LEU A 206 16.64 2.90 -20.18
CA LEU A 206 15.28 2.56 -20.61
C LEU A 206 14.50 1.85 -19.50
N TYR A 207 15.12 0.90 -18.80
CA TYR A 207 14.49 0.21 -17.70
C TYR A 207 14.24 1.15 -16.51
N MET A 208 15.21 2.01 -16.18
CA MET A 208 15.06 3.02 -15.13
C MET A 208 13.90 3.98 -15.40
N ALA A 209 13.75 4.44 -16.66
CA ALA A 209 12.65 5.30 -17.07
C ALA A 209 11.30 4.58 -16.98
N LEU A 210 11.22 3.34 -17.47
CA LEU A 210 10.02 2.50 -17.38
C LEU A 210 9.59 2.30 -15.92
N ASP A 211 10.52 1.86 -15.07
CA ASP A 211 10.29 1.62 -13.65
C ASP A 211 9.74 2.87 -12.96
N THR A 212 10.41 4.01 -13.13
CA THR A 212 10.00 5.30 -12.54
C THR A 212 8.61 5.73 -13.02
N ILE A 213 8.31 5.57 -14.31
CA ILE A 213 7.01 5.95 -14.88
C ILE A 213 5.90 5.06 -14.32
N VAL A 214 6.09 3.74 -14.32
CA VAL A 214 5.08 2.79 -13.86
C VAL A 214 4.82 2.95 -12.37
N TYR A 215 5.86 3.07 -11.53
CA TYR A 215 5.71 3.33 -10.09
C TYR A 215 4.87 4.58 -9.82
N ARG A 216 5.19 5.68 -10.50
CA ARG A 216 4.47 6.95 -10.33
C ARG A 216 2.99 6.83 -10.69
N TYR A 217 2.67 6.28 -11.86
CA TYR A 217 1.27 6.17 -12.29
C TYR A 217 0.51 5.11 -11.50
N ALA A 218 1.15 4.02 -11.07
CA ALA A 218 0.56 3.02 -10.18
C ALA A 218 0.18 3.65 -8.83
N ASN A 219 1.05 4.47 -8.23
CA ASN A 219 0.74 5.19 -6.99
C ASN A 219 -0.40 6.19 -7.18
N ILE A 220 -0.35 7.03 -8.22
CA ILE A 220 -1.44 7.98 -8.53
C ILE A 220 -2.77 7.24 -8.64
N PHE A 221 -2.80 6.13 -9.39
CA PHE A 221 -4.00 5.32 -9.57
C PHE A 221 -4.50 4.73 -8.24
N LEU A 222 -3.61 4.12 -7.47
CA LEU A 222 -3.92 3.49 -6.19
C LEU A 222 -4.57 4.46 -5.20
N TYR A 223 -3.90 5.59 -4.94
CA TYR A 223 -4.37 6.56 -3.94
C TYR A 223 -5.59 7.35 -4.43
N SER A 224 -5.74 7.54 -5.75
CA SER A 224 -6.98 8.08 -6.33
C SER A 224 -8.16 7.15 -6.06
N LEU A 225 -8.00 5.84 -6.26
CA LEU A 225 -9.06 4.87 -5.96
C LEU A 225 -9.42 4.83 -4.48
N PHE A 226 -8.44 4.92 -3.57
CA PHE A 226 -8.73 5.01 -2.14
C PHE A 226 -9.55 6.25 -1.81
N THR A 227 -9.16 7.40 -2.35
CA THR A 227 -9.88 8.68 -2.19
C THR A 227 -11.33 8.58 -2.69
N ILE A 228 -11.52 8.04 -3.89
CA ILE A 228 -12.85 7.80 -4.46
C ILE A 228 -13.65 6.83 -3.59
N GLY A 229 -13.03 5.75 -3.11
CA GLY A 229 -13.66 4.76 -2.24
C GLY A 229 -14.20 5.35 -0.95
N PHE A 230 -13.42 6.21 -0.28
CA PHE A 230 -13.88 6.95 0.91
C PHE A 230 -15.10 7.81 0.62
N TYR A 231 -15.08 8.55 -0.51
CA TYR A 231 -16.19 9.42 -0.90
C TYR A 231 -17.46 8.62 -1.25
N MET A 232 -17.31 7.55 -2.03
CA MET A 232 -18.43 6.72 -2.49
C MET A 232 -19.12 6.00 -1.33
N ASP A 233 -18.36 5.42 -0.41
CA ASP A 233 -18.89 4.74 0.77
C ASP A 233 -19.67 5.71 1.68
N TYR A 234 -19.10 6.89 1.94
CA TYR A 234 -19.77 7.95 2.69
C TYR A 234 -21.11 8.35 2.05
N LYS A 235 -21.10 8.65 0.74
CA LYS A 235 -22.28 9.10 0.01
C LYS A 235 -23.37 8.02 -0.02
N PHE A 236 -22.97 6.77 -0.21
CA PHE A 236 -23.89 5.63 -0.23
C PHE A 236 -24.60 5.46 1.12
N LYS A 237 -23.83 5.49 2.23
CA LYS A 237 -24.39 5.43 3.59
C LYS A 237 -25.31 6.61 3.89
N GLN A 238 -24.97 7.81 3.45
CA GLN A 238 -25.80 9.00 3.66
C GLN A 238 -27.15 8.89 2.93
N ASN A 239 -27.16 8.40 1.69
CA ASN A 239 -28.38 8.21 0.91
C ASN A 239 -29.28 7.13 1.52
N GLY A 240 -28.71 6.03 2.00
CA GLY A 240 -29.47 5.00 2.72
C GLY A 240 -30.19 5.53 3.96
N ILE A 241 -29.54 6.39 4.76
CA ILE A 241 -30.14 7.02 5.94
C ILE A 241 -31.31 7.92 5.56
N LYS A 242 -31.19 8.71 4.48
CA LYS A 242 -32.27 9.61 4.03
C LYS A 242 -33.55 8.83 3.66
N HIS A 243 -33.41 7.67 3.00
CA HIS A 243 -34.56 6.84 2.63
C HIS A 243 -35.29 6.22 3.82
N VAL A 244 -34.57 5.90 4.91
CA VAL A 244 -35.17 5.38 6.15
C VAL A 244 -35.92 6.48 6.91
N LEU A 245 -35.41 7.70 6.91
CA LEU A 245 -36.04 8.84 7.61
C LEU A 245 -37.25 9.44 6.86
N SER A 246 -37.42 9.13 5.57
CA SER A 246 -38.54 9.59 4.74
C SER A 246 -39.73 8.62 4.67
N ARG A 247 -39.68 7.50 5.40
CA ARG A 247 -40.78 6.54 5.55
C ARG A 247 -41.31 6.60 6.97
#